data_AF-A0A3B0YV72-F1
#
_entry.id   AF-A0A3B0YV72-F1
#
_cell.length_a   1.000
_cell.length_b   1.000
_cell.length_c   1.000
_cell.angle_alpha   90.00
_cell.angle_beta   90.00
_cell.angle_gamma   90.00
#
_symmetry.space_group_name_H-M   'P 1'
#
loop_
_entity.id
_entity.type
_entity.pdbx_description
1 polymer ?
#
loop_
_entity_poly.entity_id
_entity_poly.type
_entity_poly.pdbx_seq_one_letter_code
_entity_poly.pdbx_strand_id
1 'polypeptide(L)'
;MQTKHLQPGMALHSDVHDTNGRLLAKADTVLTEKHIKVLKTWGITQADIKYNATKNEPQPAETAPPSDATIQQAETIANDLFSLANREHPAMQQLFNISVLHIANRLGTEQK
;
A
#
# COMPACT_ATOMS: atom_id res chain seq x y z
N MET A 1 1.21 -5.97 0.06
CA MET A 1 -0.28 -6.03 -0.09
C MET A 1 -0.97 -5.64 1.22
N GLN A 2 -2.12 -4.96 1.21
CA GLN A 2 -2.84 -4.60 2.46
C GLN A 2 -3.50 -5.84 3.10
N THR A 3 -3.48 -5.93 4.43
CA THR A 3 -4.04 -7.09 5.16
C THR A 3 -5.56 -7.26 5.02
N LYS A 4 -6.26 -6.24 4.55
CA LYS A 4 -7.70 -6.28 4.20
C LYS A 4 -7.99 -7.17 2.99
N HIS A 5 -7.01 -7.34 2.10
CA HIS A 5 -7.13 -8.12 0.86
C HIS A 5 -6.52 -9.52 0.98
N LEU A 6 -5.93 -9.88 2.12
CA LEU A 6 -5.36 -11.22 2.28
C LEU A 6 -6.47 -12.28 2.28
N GLN A 7 -6.30 -13.28 1.42
CA GLN A 7 -7.20 -14.43 1.34
C GLN A 7 -6.51 -15.72 1.83
N PRO A 8 -7.28 -16.65 2.43
CA PRO A 8 -6.77 -17.97 2.75
C PRO A 8 -6.26 -18.68 1.49
N GLY A 9 -5.09 -19.31 1.57
CA GLY A 9 -4.43 -19.98 0.45
C GLY A 9 -3.25 -19.21 -0.16
N MET A 10 -3.06 -17.93 0.17
CA MET A 10 -1.90 -17.14 -0.25
C MET A 10 -0.64 -17.53 0.55
N ALA A 11 0.52 -17.58 -0.08
CA ALA A 11 1.80 -17.82 0.63
C ALA A 11 2.52 -16.50 0.91
N LEU A 12 3.19 -16.37 2.05
CA LEU A 12 4.02 -15.20 2.36
C LEU A 12 5.33 -15.23 1.57
N HIS A 13 5.75 -14.07 1.05
CA HIS A 13 7.02 -13.89 0.34
C HIS A 13 8.19 -13.67 1.31
N SER A 14 7.95 -13.01 2.43
CA SER A 14 8.96 -12.70 3.44
C SER A 14 8.46 -13.01 4.85
N ASP A 15 9.40 -13.12 5.78
CA ASP A 15 9.11 -13.30 7.20
C ASP A 15 8.36 -12.08 7.76
N VAL A 16 7.24 -12.33 8.43
CA VAL A 16 6.42 -11.31 9.05
C VAL A 16 6.75 -11.24 10.53
N HIS A 17 7.15 -10.06 10.97
CA HIS A 17 7.48 -9.76 12.36
C HIS A 17 6.45 -8.81 12.97
N ASP A 18 6.20 -8.97 14.26
CA ASP A 18 5.49 -7.98 15.07
C ASP A 18 6.35 -6.72 15.27
N THR A 19 5.71 -5.63 15.71
CA THR A 19 6.32 -4.40 16.21
C THR A 19 7.45 -4.62 17.22
N ASN A 20 7.40 -5.71 18.00
CA ASN A 20 8.45 -6.09 18.95
C ASN A 20 9.54 -7.02 18.36
N GLY A 21 9.57 -7.22 17.04
CA GLY A 21 10.53 -8.11 16.36
C GLY A 21 10.24 -9.60 16.52
N ARG A 22 9.10 -9.98 17.11
CA ARG A 22 8.68 -11.37 17.24
C ARG A 22 8.20 -11.90 15.90
N LEU A 23 8.77 -13.01 15.44
CA LEU A 23 8.32 -13.70 14.22
C LEU A 23 6.87 -14.21 14.40
N LEU A 24 5.96 -13.70 13.57
CA LEU A 24 4.55 -14.08 13.55
C LEU A 24 4.25 -15.13 12.49
N ALA A 25 4.91 -15.05 11.34
CA ALA A 25 4.80 -16.03 10.26
C ALA A 25 6.10 -16.08 9.45
N LYS A 26 6.53 -17.27 9.05
CA LYS A 26 7.68 -17.44 8.18
C LYS A 26 7.30 -17.18 6.73
N ALA A 27 8.28 -16.77 5.92
CA ALA A 27 8.25 -16.87 4.48
C ALA A 27 7.80 -18.29 4.07
N ASP A 28 7.06 -18.39 2.96
CA ASP A 28 6.42 -19.61 2.46
C ASP A 28 5.27 -20.18 3.31
N THR A 29 4.89 -19.53 4.42
CA THR A 29 3.71 -19.95 5.17
C THR A 29 2.44 -19.67 4.36
N VAL A 30 1.64 -20.71 4.12
CA VAL A 30 0.30 -20.57 3.54
C VAL A 30 -0.64 -19.95 4.58
N LEU A 31 -1.20 -18.79 4.23
CA LEU A 31 -2.15 -18.05 5.02
C LEU A 31 -3.44 -18.86 5.15
N THR A 32 -3.84 -19.12 6.38
CA THR A 32 -5.15 -19.66 6.72
C THR A 32 -6.01 -18.53 7.30
N GLU A 33 -7.32 -18.75 7.46
CA GLU A 33 -8.18 -17.78 8.16
C GLU A 33 -7.67 -17.43 9.57
N LYS A 34 -7.08 -18.41 10.27
CA LYS A 34 -6.44 -18.19 11.57
C LYS A 34 -5.23 -17.26 11.44
N HIS A 35 -4.36 -17.49 10.46
CA HIS A 35 -3.19 -16.62 10.23
C HIS A 35 -3.62 -15.18 9.92
N ILE A 36 -4.65 -14.98 9.09
CA ILE A 36 -5.15 -13.64 8.75
C ILE A 36 -5.74 -12.92 9.98
N LYS A 37 -6.48 -13.64 10.83
CA LYS A 37 -6.99 -13.08 12.08
C LYS A 37 -5.85 -12.65 13.01
N VAL A 38 -4.83 -13.50 13.16
CA VAL A 38 -3.64 -13.17 13.96
C VAL A 38 -2.97 -11.91 13.43
N LEU A 39 -2.66 -11.83 12.13
CA LEU A 39 -2.04 -10.64 11.52
C LEU A 39 -2.86 -9.37 11.77
N LYS A 40 -4.20 -9.44 11.67
CA LYS A 40 -5.09 -8.31 11.96
C LYS A 40 -5.08 -7.91 13.44
N THR A 41 -5.09 -8.89 14.35
CA THR A 41 -5.02 -8.66 15.80
C THR A 41 -3.71 -7.97 16.21
N TRP A 42 -2.60 -8.31 15.55
CA TRP A 42 -1.30 -7.66 15.77
C TRP A 42 -1.15 -6.32 15.05
N GLY A 43 -2.19 -5.80 14.39
CA GLY A 43 -2.17 -4.47 13.77
C GLY A 43 -1.33 -4.40 12.48
N ILE A 44 -1.01 -5.54 11.86
CA ILE A 44 -0.22 -5.54 10.63
C ILE A 44 -1.08 -4.95 9.51
N THR A 45 -0.58 -3.86 8.92
CA THR A 45 -1.26 -3.12 7.84
C THR A 45 -0.88 -3.64 6.46
N GLN A 46 0.34 -4.17 6.31
CA GLN A 46 0.86 -4.68 5.04
C GLN A 46 1.65 -5.98 5.22
N ALA A 47 1.50 -6.91 4.26
CA ALA A 47 2.28 -8.14 4.18
C ALA A 47 2.70 -8.40 2.73
N ASP A 48 3.91 -8.95 2.55
CA ASP A 48 4.40 -9.39 1.25
C ASP A 48 3.97 -10.83 0.98
N ILE A 49 3.17 -11.03 -0.06
CA ILE A 49 2.69 -12.34 -0.50
C ILE A 49 3.43 -12.79 -1.76
N LYS A 50 3.68 -14.09 -1.89
CA LYS A 50 4.12 -14.69 -3.15
C LYS A 50 2.94 -14.62 -4.11
N TYR A 51 3.15 -13.92 -5.23
CA TYR A 51 2.17 -13.83 -6.29
C TYR A 51 2.01 -15.21 -6.94
N ASN A 52 1.01 -15.97 -6.51
CA ASN A 52 0.53 -17.15 -7.22
C ASN A 52 -0.69 -16.72 -8.01
N ALA A 53 -0.59 -16.74 -9.34
CA ALA A 53 -1.57 -16.26 -10.30
C ALA A 53 -2.83 -17.15 -10.35
N THR A 54 -3.48 -17.40 -9.22
CA THR A 54 -4.71 -18.17 -9.17
C THR A 54 -5.74 -17.43 -8.34
N LYS A 55 -6.74 -16.95 -9.10
CA LYS A 55 -8.10 -16.61 -8.71
C LYS A 55 -8.37 -15.13 -8.37
N ASN A 56 -8.76 -14.39 -9.42
CA ASN A 56 -9.78 -13.34 -9.41
C ASN A 56 -9.89 -12.48 -8.14
N GLU A 57 -8.79 -11.83 -7.75
CA GLU A 57 -8.94 -10.54 -7.10
C GLU A 57 -8.93 -9.46 -8.17
N PRO A 58 -9.74 -8.39 -8.04
CA PRO A 58 -9.44 -7.15 -8.72
C PRO A 58 -8.11 -6.68 -8.14
N GLN A 59 -7.03 -7.08 -8.80
CA GLN A 59 -5.75 -6.42 -8.68
C GLN A 59 -6.07 -4.92 -8.69
N PRO A 60 -5.63 -4.11 -7.71
CA PRO A 60 -5.69 -2.67 -7.89
C PRO A 60 -4.98 -2.49 -9.23
N ALA A 61 -5.74 -2.06 -10.24
CA ALA A 61 -5.23 -1.98 -11.60
C ALA A 61 -3.86 -1.35 -11.45
N GLU A 62 -2.81 -2.01 -11.91
CA GLU A 62 -1.51 -1.39 -12.05
C GLU A 62 -1.76 -0.27 -13.06
N THR A 63 -2.26 0.85 -12.55
CA THR A 63 -2.42 2.09 -13.29
C THR A 63 -1.02 2.36 -13.78
N ALA A 64 -0.89 2.41 -15.11
CA ALA A 64 0.34 2.85 -15.74
C ALA A 64 0.86 4.07 -14.96
N PRO A 65 2.18 4.12 -14.66
CA PRO A 65 2.73 5.18 -13.86
C PRO A 65 2.22 6.53 -14.38
N PRO A 66 1.74 7.43 -13.49
CA PRO A 66 1.11 8.66 -13.90
C PRO A 66 2.08 9.45 -14.79
N SER A 67 1.58 10.02 -15.87
CA SER A 67 2.41 10.80 -16.78
C SER A 67 3.00 12.03 -16.07
N ASP A 68 4.15 12.51 -16.53
CA ASP A 68 4.82 13.68 -15.94
C ASP A 68 3.90 14.90 -15.87
N ALA A 69 3.02 15.09 -16.86
CA ALA A 69 2.02 16.16 -16.87
C ALA A 69 0.99 16.01 -15.72
N THR A 70 0.58 14.77 -15.43
CA THR A 70 -0.35 14.46 -14.34
C THR A 70 0.29 14.64 -12.97
N ILE A 71 1.59 14.32 -12.85
CA ILE A 71 2.36 14.57 -11.62
C ILE A 71 2.49 16.07 -11.35
N GLN A 72 2.80 16.90 -12.36
CA GLN A 72 2.89 18.36 -12.19
C GLN A 72 1.55 18.98 -11.76
N GLN A 73 0.44 18.51 -12.33
CA GLN A 73 -0.89 18.93 -11.89
C GLN A 73 -1.18 18.50 -10.45
N ALA A 74 -0.85 17.26 -10.10
CA ALA A 74 -1.00 16.74 -8.75
C ALA A 74 -0.14 17.50 -7.72
N GLU A 75 1.08 17.89 -8.08
CA GLU A 75 1.94 18.73 -7.25
C GLU A 75 1.33 20.10 -7.01
N THR A 76 0.71 20.71 -8.03
CA THR A 76 0.04 22.01 -7.88
C THR A 76 -1.11 21.93 -6.88
N ILE A 77 -1.94 20.88 -6.99
CA ILE A 77 -3.06 20.63 -6.08
C ILE A 77 -2.56 20.32 -4.67
N ALA A 78 -1.57 19.44 -4.53
CA ALA A 78 -0.97 19.12 -3.25
C ALA A 78 -0.31 20.35 -2.61
N ASN A 79 0.27 21.24 -3.41
CA ASN A 79 0.87 22.47 -2.90
C ASN A 79 -0.15 23.38 -2.22
N ASP A 80 -1.35 23.50 -2.78
CA ASP A 80 -2.44 24.28 -2.19
C ASP A 80 -2.95 23.63 -0.90
N LEU A 81 -3.18 22.31 -0.92
CA LEU A 81 -3.63 21.55 0.26
C LEU A 81 -2.65 21.60 1.44
N PHE A 82 -1.36 21.62 1.15
CA PHE A 82 -0.29 21.66 2.14
C PHE A 82 0.32 23.07 2.30
N SER A 83 -0.39 24.12 1.89
CA SER A 83 0.09 25.51 1.98
C SER A 83 0.27 25.98 3.42
N LEU A 84 -0.57 25.50 4.34
CA LEU A 84 -0.52 25.78 5.78
C LEU A 84 0.19 24.68 6.59
N ALA A 85 0.73 23.67 5.92
CA ALA A 85 1.38 22.53 6.57
C ALA A 85 2.86 22.83 6.86
N ASN A 86 3.36 22.42 8.02
CA ASN A 86 4.81 22.48 8.30
C ASN A 86 5.55 21.39 7.51
N ARG A 87 6.09 21.75 6.34
CA ARG A 87 6.81 20.83 5.44
C ARG A 87 8.26 20.56 5.84
N GLU A 88 8.76 21.19 6.89
CA GLU A 88 10.09 20.92 7.42
C GLU A 88 10.12 19.61 8.22
N HIS A 89 8.96 19.16 8.70
CA HIS A 89 8.87 17.91 9.44
C HIS A 89 8.93 16.69 8.48
N PRO A 90 9.83 15.70 8.72
CA PRO A 90 10.00 14.54 7.84
C PRO A 90 8.70 13.78 7.54
N ALA A 91 7.83 13.63 8.54
CA ALA A 91 6.54 12.97 8.35
C ALA A 91 5.61 13.75 7.38
N MET A 92 5.67 15.09 7.40
CA MET A 92 4.87 15.93 6.52
C MET A 92 5.39 15.88 5.07
N GLN A 93 6.70 15.75 4.89
CA GLN A 93 7.29 15.50 3.56
C GLN A 93 6.85 14.16 2.99
N GLN A 94 6.85 13.11 3.80
CA GLN A 94 6.37 11.80 3.36
C GLN A 94 4.88 11.83 3.01
N LEU A 95 4.05 12.47 3.83
CA LEU A 95 2.63 12.65 3.56
C LEU A 95 2.38 13.44 2.27
N PHE A 96 3.16 14.48 2.02
CA PHE A 96 3.10 15.26 0.78
C PHE A 96 3.42 14.38 -0.44
N ASN A 97 4.53 13.65 -0.41
CA ASN A 97 4.94 12.77 -1.52
C ASN A 97 3.91 11.67 -1.83
N ILE A 98 3.37 11.04 -0.79
CA ILE A 98 2.31 10.03 -0.93
C ILE A 98 1.04 10.66 -1.52
N SER A 99 0.71 11.88 -1.09
CA SER A 99 -0.47 12.60 -1.55
C SER A 99 -0.37 13.00 -3.03
N VAL A 100 0.80 13.48 -3.48
CA VAL A 100 1.06 13.78 -4.90
C VAL A 100 0.84 12.54 -5.76
N LEU A 101 1.45 11.40 -5.39
CA LEU A 101 1.25 10.13 -6.12
C LEU A 101 -0.21 9.69 -6.13
N HIS A 102 -0.91 9.84 -5.01
CA HIS A 102 -2.32 9.45 -4.90
C HIS A 102 -3.23 10.34 -5.77
N ILE A 103 -2.99 11.65 -5.81
CA ILE A 103 -3.74 12.60 -6.65
C ILE A 103 -3.43 12.33 -8.13
N ALA A 104 -2.16 12.11 -8.49
CA ALA A 104 -1.76 11.83 -9.86
C ALA A 104 -2.42 10.56 -10.41
N ASN A 105 -2.48 9.49 -9.61
CA ASN A 105 -3.17 8.26 -9.98
C ASN A 105 -4.68 8.47 -10.20
N ARG A 106 -5.33 9.31 -9.38
CA ARG A 106 -6.76 9.65 -9.55
C ARG A 106 -7.02 10.46 -10.81
N LEU A 107 -6.19 11.45 -11.10
CA LEU A 107 -6.29 12.25 -12.32
C LEU A 107 -6.06 11.40 -13.59
N GLY A 108 -5.14 10.43 -13.53
CA GLY A 108 -4.91 9.48 -14.62
C GLY A 108 -6.08 8.53 -14.88
N THR A 109 -6.89 8.21 -13.87
CA THR A 109 -8.09 7.37 -14.03
C THR A 109 -9.32 8.12 -14.57
N GLU A 110 -9.38 9.46 -14.45
CA GLU A 110 -10.53 10.27 -14.91
C GLU A 110 -10.42 10.70 -16.39
N GLN A 111 -9.28 10.46 -17.04
CA GLN A 111 -9.00 10.86 -18.44
C GLN A 111 -9.31 9.75 -19.48
N LYS A 112 -10.04 8.70 -19.11
CA LYS A 112 -10.34 7.54 -19.97
C LYS A 112 -11.84 7.31 -20.10
#